data_AF-A0A8E0WLM3-F1
#
_entry.id   AF-A0A8E0WLM3-F1
#
_cell.length_a   1.000
_cell.length_b   1.000
_cell.length_c   1.000
_cell.angle_alpha   90.00
_cell.angle_beta   90.00
_cell.angle_gamma   90.00
#
_symmetry.space_group_name_H-M   'P 1'
#
loop_
_entity.id
_entity.type
_entity.pdbx_description
1 polymer ?
#
loop_
_entity_poly.entity_id
_entity_poly.type
_entity_poly.pdbx_seq_one_letter_code
_entity_poly.pdbx_strand_id
1 'polypeptide(L)'
;MLPIIHSKNAAYFALNPMQGTQVAFRSCDAIWRYAGDKSLDFNYYTKRGLLLSVYVSSILFYIQDESENYIETDKFIETAVENIVKTFSQMKKLLDPSNIPIVRMFT
;
A
#
# COMPACT_ATOMS: atom_id res chain seq x y z
N MET A 1 -14.30 -4.04 -21.73
CA MET A 1 -15.09 -3.66 -20.53
C MET A 1 -14.25 -4.12 -19.33
N LEU A 2 -13.23 -3.37 -18.87
CA LEU A 2 -13.29 -2.05 -18.23
C LEU A 2 -12.06 -1.19 -18.60
N PRO A 3 -12.23 -0.02 -19.26
CA PRO A 3 -11.15 0.92 -19.51
C PRO A 3 -11.11 1.97 -18.38
N ILE A 4 -10.64 1.60 -17.18
CA ILE A 4 -10.76 2.51 -16.01
C ILE A 4 -9.54 3.44 -15.84
N ILE A 5 -8.42 3.22 -16.52
CA ILE A 5 -7.26 4.13 -16.40
C ILE A 5 -6.87 4.61 -17.80
N HIS A 6 -7.65 5.56 -18.33
CA HIS A 6 -7.15 6.44 -19.37
C HIS A 6 -5.93 7.19 -18.82
N SER A 7 -4.83 7.22 -19.57
CA SER A 7 -3.55 7.93 -19.31
C SER A 7 -3.70 9.37 -18.75
N LYS A 8 -4.87 9.98 -18.94
CA LYS A 8 -5.24 11.30 -18.41
C LYS A 8 -5.33 11.38 -16.87
N ASN A 9 -5.62 10.28 -16.16
CA ASN A 9 -5.73 10.30 -14.69
C ASN A 9 -4.36 10.28 -13.99
N ALA A 10 -3.37 9.65 -14.60
CA ALA A 10 -1.99 9.62 -14.12
C ALA A 10 -1.37 11.02 -14.12
N ALA A 11 -1.57 11.77 -15.20
CA ALA A 11 -1.14 13.17 -15.29
C ALA A 11 -1.81 14.05 -14.23
N TYR A 12 -3.08 13.79 -13.88
CA TYR A 12 -3.79 14.54 -12.84
C TYR A 12 -3.16 14.35 -11.44
N PHE A 13 -2.68 13.14 -11.13
CA PHE A 13 -1.94 12.85 -9.89
C PHE A 13 -0.64 13.65 -9.80
N ALA A 14 0.12 13.71 -10.89
CA ALA A 14 1.39 14.45 -10.94
C ALA A 14 1.20 15.97 -10.85
N LEU A 15 0.13 16.50 -11.46
CA LEU A 15 -0.18 17.93 -11.46
C LEU A 15 -0.81 18.41 -10.14
N ASN A 16 -1.50 17.54 -9.41
CA ASN A 16 -2.19 17.88 -8.16
C ASN A 16 -1.85 16.89 -7.03
N PRO A 17 -0.61 16.90 -6.51
CA PRO A 17 -0.12 15.86 -5.60
C PRO A 17 -0.92 15.78 -4.29
N MET A 18 -1.40 16.90 -3.76
CA MET A 18 -2.21 16.91 -2.54
C MET A 18 -3.57 16.23 -2.75
N GLN A 19 -4.26 16.55 -3.84
CA GLN A 19 -5.57 15.99 -4.15
C GLN A 19 -5.45 14.51 -4.55
N GLY A 20 -4.41 14.16 -5.33
CA GLY A 20 -4.08 12.78 -5.66
C GLY A 20 -3.86 11.93 -4.41
N THR A 21 -3.08 12.43 -3.44
CA THR A 21 -2.84 11.70 -2.18
C THR A 21 -4.13 11.46 -1.40
N GLN A 22 -5.03 12.45 -1.35
CA GLN A 22 -6.34 12.29 -0.69
C GLN A 22 -7.21 11.23 -1.38
N VAL A 23 -7.24 11.23 -2.72
CA VAL A 23 -7.98 10.23 -3.50
C VAL A 23 -7.39 8.84 -3.28
N ALA A 24 -6.06 8.70 -3.35
CA ALA A 24 -5.39 7.42 -3.11
C ALA A 24 -5.68 6.86 -1.71
N PHE A 25 -5.65 7.70 -0.69
CA PHE A 25 -5.99 7.29 0.67
C PHE A 25 -7.45 6.83 0.78
N ARG A 26 -8.39 7.55 0.16
CA ARG A 26 -9.81 7.16 0.12
C ARG A 26 -10.04 5.85 -0.64
N SER A 27 -9.31 5.62 -1.73
CA SER A 27 -9.34 4.34 -2.45
C SER A 27 -8.88 3.19 -1.55
N CYS A 28 -7.77 3.37 -0.81
CA CYS A 28 -7.27 2.36 0.11
C CYS A 28 -8.26 2.08 1.25
N ASP A 29 -8.91 3.12 1.79
CA ASP A 29 -9.98 2.97 2.77
C ASP A 29 -11.15 2.15 2.21
N ALA A 30 -11.58 2.45 0.98
CA ALA A 30 -12.66 1.71 0.32
C ALA A 30 -12.30 0.23 0.08
N ILE A 31 -11.07 -0.06 -0.35
CA ILE A 31 -10.58 -1.44 -0.55
C ILE A 31 -10.62 -2.21 0.78
N TRP A 32 -10.10 -1.63 1.87
CA TRP A 32 -10.12 -2.29 3.18
C TRP A 32 -11.54 -2.50 3.71
N ARG A 33 -12.43 -1.52 3.53
CA ARG A 33 -13.85 -1.66 3.90
C ARG A 33 -14.54 -2.75 3.09
N TYR A 34 -14.27 -2.85 1.79
CA TYR A 34 -14.78 -3.91 0.94
C TYR A 34 -14.26 -5.29 1.39
N ALA A 35 -13.01 -5.38 1.83
CA ALA A 35 -12.42 -6.57 2.43
C ALA A 35 -12.95 -6.88 3.86
N GLY A 36 -13.89 -6.08 4.39
CA GLY A 36 -14.53 -6.31 5.68
C GLY A 36 -13.79 -5.73 6.89
N ASP A 37 -12.80 -4.84 6.68
CA ASP A 37 -12.10 -4.18 7.77
C ASP A 37 -13.03 -3.29 8.62
N LYS A 38 -13.01 -3.50 9.93
CA LYS A 38 -13.76 -2.71 10.94
C LYS A 38 -12.85 -2.05 11.97
N SER A 39 -11.54 -1.98 11.70
CA SER A 39 -10.59 -1.33 12.62
C SER A 39 -10.95 0.14 12.84
N LEU A 40 -11.00 0.58 14.09
CA LEU A 40 -11.26 1.98 14.50
C LEU A 40 -10.10 2.58 15.32
N ASP A 41 -9.10 1.76 15.58
CA ASP A 41 -7.94 2.01 16.41
C ASP A 41 -6.68 2.25 15.55
N PHE A 42 -5.50 2.16 16.14
CA PHE A 42 -4.23 2.35 15.43
C PHE A 42 -4.11 1.48 14.16
N ASN A 43 -4.70 0.27 14.16
CA ASN A 43 -4.73 -0.62 13.00
C ASN A 43 -5.40 0.00 11.78
N TYR A 44 -6.35 0.93 11.97
CA TYR A 44 -7.01 1.64 10.87
C TYR A 44 -6.00 2.37 9.98
N TYR A 45 -5.12 3.17 10.59
CA TYR A 45 -4.12 3.98 9.89
C TYR A 45 -2.98 3.12 9.35
N THR A 46 -2.50 2.15 10.14
CA THR A 46 -1.41 1.27 9.71
C THR A 46 -1.79 0.47 8.47
N LYS A 47 -2.97 -0.17 8.44
CA LYS A 47 -3.44 -0.95 7.29
C LYS A 47 -3.56 -0.10 6.02
N ARG A 48 -4.13 1.10 6.14
CA ARG A 48 -4.30 2.04 5.00
C ARG A 48 -2.98 2.60 4.53
N GLY A 49 -2.05 2.93 5.43
CA GLY A 49 -0.71 3.38 5.08
C GLY A 49 0.09 2.32 4.33
N LEU A 50 0.05 1.06 4.79
CA LEU A 50 0.70 -0.05 4.10
C LEU A 50 0.11 -0.26 2.70
N LEU A 51 -1.22 -0.31 2.59
CA LEU A 51 -1.87 -0.47 1.29
C LEU A 51 -1.60 0.71 0.36
N LEU A 52 -1.55 1.94 0.89
CA LEU A 52 -1.26 3.14 0.11
C LEU A 52 0.12 3.05 -0.58
N SER A 53 1.11 2.48 0.10
CA SER A 53 2.45 2.26 -0.47
C SER A 53 2.41 1.35 -1.71
N VAL A 54 1.70 0.21 -1.62
CA VAL A 54 1.49 -0.68 -2.78
C VAL A 54 0.67 0.01 -3.85
N TYR A 55 -0.41 0.67 -3.46
CA TYR A 55 -1.36 1.27 -4.40
C TYR A 55 -0.71 2.33 -5.28
N VAL A 56 0.04 3.27 -4.68
CA VAL A 56 0.72 4.34 -5.43
C VAL A 56 1.84 3.77 -6.30
N SER A 57 2.67 2.86 -5.77
CA SER A 57 3.74 2.24 -6.57
C SER A 57 3.20 1.41 -7.73
N SER A 58 2.09 0.70 -7.54
CA SER A 58 1.43 -0.09 -8.59
C SER A 58 0.86 0.78 -9.70
N ILE A 59 0.27 1.95 -9.37
CA ILE A 59 -0.17 2.91 -10.38
C ILE A 59 1.02 3.43 -11.20
N LEU A 60 2.12 3.78 -10.54
CA LEU A 60 3.33 4.28 -11.21
C LEU A 60 3.95 3.22 -12.12
N PHE A 61 3.94 1.95 -11.70
CA PHE A 61 4.39 0.84 -12.52
C PHE A 61 3.45 0.62 -13.72
N TYR A 62 2.15 0.57 -13.48
CA TYR A 62 1.11 0.39 -14.50
C TYR A 62 1.19 1.42 -15.63
N ILE A 63 1.50 2.69 -15.32
CA ILE A 63 1.63 3.75 -16.33
C ILE A 63 2.75 3.46 -17.34
N GLN A 64 3.78 2.72 -16.93
CA GLN A 64 4.95 2.40 -17.75
C GLN A 64 4.89 0.98 -18.33
N ASP A 65 3.88 0.19 -17.98
CA ASP A 65 3.77 -1.19 -18.39
C ASP A 65 3.15 -1.31 -19.80
N GLU A 66 3.98 -1.74 -20.76
CA GLU A 66 3.60 -2.00 -22.15
C GLU A 66 3.39 -3.51 -22.42
N SER A 67 3.44 -4.36 -21.39
CA SER A 67 3.28 -5.81 -21.53
C SER A 67 1.83 -6.19 -21.91
N GLU A 68 1.68 -7.35 -22.57
CA GLU A 68 0.36 -7.84 -22.96
C GLU A 68 -0.52 -8.04 -21.73
N ASN A 69 -1.71 -7.44 -21.76
CA ASN A 69 -2.68 -7.45 -20.65
C ASN A 69 -2.13 -6.98 -19.30
N TYR A 70 -1.03 -6.20 -19.28
CA TYR A 70 -0.40 -5.68 -18.05
C TYR A 70 0.12 -6.78 -17.10
N ILE A 71 0.59 -7.90 -17.64
CA ILE A 71 1.06 -9.04 -16.85
C ILE A 71 2.23 -8.70 -15.92
N GLU A 72 3.07 -7.73 -16.28
CA GLU A 72 4.17 -7.28 -15.43
C GLU A 72 3.67 -6.45 -14.24
N THR A 73 2.59 -5.67 -14.42
CA THR A 73 1.91 -4.98 -13.31
C THR A 73 1.34 -5.98 -12.31
N ASP A 74 0.71 -7.06 -12.77
CA ASP A 74 0.16 -8.09 -11.89
C ASP A 74 1.26 -8.74 -11.03
N LYS A 75 2.37 -9.12 -11.65
CA LYS A 75 3.55 -9.66 -10.95
C LYS A 75 4.14 -8.65 -9.95
N PHE A 76 4.20 -7.37 -10.35
CA PHE A 76 4.68 -6.31 -9.47
C PHE A 76 3.80 -6.18 -8.22
N ILE A 77 2.48 -6.17 -8.39
CA ILE A 77 1.52 -6.09 -7.28
C ILE A 77 1.70 -7.27 -6.32
N GLU A 78 1.78 -8.50 -6.85
CA GLU A 78 2.00 -9.72 -6.04
C GLU A 78 3.27 -9.59 -5.20
N THR A 79 4.39 -9.24 -5.85
CA THR A 79 5.69 -9.05 -5.20
C THR A 79 5.64 -7.93 -4.14
N ALA A 80 4.98 -6.82 -4.44
CA ALA A 80 4.86 -5.68 -3.53
C ALA A 80 4.04 -6.03 -2.27
N VAL A 81 2.96 -6.79 -2.43
CA VAL A 81 2.13 -7.28 -1.32
C VAL A 81 2.95 -8.21 -0.43
N GLU A 82 3.65 -9.19 -1.02
CA GLU A 82 4.52 -10.11 -0.27
C GLU A 82 5.59 -9.36 0.54
N ASN A 83 6.24 -8.37 -0.08
CA ASN A 83 7.24 -7.55 0.58
C ASN A 83 6.68 -6.80 1.78
N ILE A 84 5.48 -6.21 1.66
CA ILE A 84 4.84 -5.54 2.79
C ILE A 84 4.51 -6.50 3.93
N VAL A 85 3.99 -7.68 3.63
CA VAL A 85 3.69 -8.69 4.65
C VAL A 85 4.97 -9.09 5.39
N LYS A 86 6.05 -9.30 4.64
CA LYS A 86 7.37 -9.63 5.20
C LYS A 86 7.93 -8.51 6.08
N THR A 87 7.93 -7.27 5.60
CA THR A 87 8.39 -6.10 6.36
C THR A 87 7.56 -5.91 7.63
N PHE A 88 6.24 -6.06 7.56
CA PHE A 88 5.38 -5.94 8.74
C PHE A 88 5.70 -7.01 9.80
N SER A 89 5.90 -8.26 9.37
CA SER A 89 6.31 -9.35 10.26
C SER A 89 7.65 -9.07 10.94
N GLN A 90 8.63 -8.55 10.19
CA GLN A 90 9.93 -8.14 10.72
C GLN A 90 9.81 -6.99 11.73
N MET A 91 9.02 -5.95 11.41
CA MET A 91 8.78 -4.84 12.34
C MET A 91 8.11 -5.32 13.63
N LYS A 92 7.13 -6.22 13.53
CA LYS A 92 6.49 -6.82 14.71
C LYS A 92 7.50 -7.56 15.59
N LYS A 93 8.47 -8.27 14.98
CA LYS A 93 9.56 -8.93 15.70
C LYS A 93 10.49 -7.93 16.41
N LEU A 94 10.79 -6.79 15.79
CA LEU A 94 11.63 -5.75 16.41
C LEU A 94 10.93 -5.04 17.58
N LEU A 95 9.61 -4.88 17.50
CA LEU A 95 8.80 -4.26 18.54
C LEU A 95 8.45 -5.21 19.70
N ASP A 96 8.86 -6.47 19.62
CA ASP A 96 8.75 -7.41 20.75
C ASP A 96 9.59 -6.86 21.93
N PRO A 97 8.98 -6.62 23.12
CA PRO A 97 9.68 -6.08 24.29
C PRO A 97 10.95 -6.86 24.65
N SER A 98 10.97 -8.17 24.36
CA SER A 98 12.13 -9.03 24.58
C SER A 98 13.31 -8.72 23.66
N ASN A 99 13.13 -7.98 22.56
CA ASN A 99 14.19 -7.55 21.64
C ASN A 99 14.67 -6.12 21.89
N ILE A 100 14.04 -5.37 22.80
CA ILE A 100 14.42 -3.99 23.12
C ILE A 100 15.65 -4.03 24.05
N PRO A 101 16.82 -3.49 23.64
CA PRO A 101 18.06 -3.57 24.43
C PRO A 101 17.93 -2.96 25.83
N ILE A 102 17.19 -1.86 25.95
CA ILE A 102 16.92 -1.20 27.23
C ILE A 102 16.14 -2.10 28.18
N VAL A 103 15.13 -2.84 27.69
CA VAL A 103 14.32 -3.74 28.52
C VAL A 103 15.15 -4.94 28.98
N ARG A 104 16.05 -5.45 28.14
CA ARG A 104 17.02 -6.50 28.49
C ARG A 104 18.06 -6.08 29.53
N MET A 105 18.31 -4.79 29.72
CA MET A 105 19.27 -4.32 30.73
C MET A 105 18.70 -4.38 32.15
N PHE A 106 17.37 -4.41 32.29
CA PHE A 106 16.68 -4.34 33.59
C PHE A 106 15.83 -5.58 33.91
N THR A 107 15.90 -6.63 33.08
CA THR A 107 15.24 -7.93 33.29
C THR A 107 16.30 -9.01 33.39
#